data_AF-J9GHE8-F1
#
_entry.id   AF-J9GHE8-F1
#
_cell.length_a   1.000
_cell.length_b   1.000
_cell.length_c   1.000
_cell.angle_alpha   90.00
_cell.angle_beta   90.00
_cell.angle_gamma   90.00
#
_symmetry.space_group_name_H-M   'P 1'
#
loop_
_entity.id
_entity.type
_entity.pdbx_description
1 polymer ?
#
loop_
_entity_poly.entity_id
_entity_poly.type
_entity_poly.pdbx_seq_one_letter_code
_entity_poly.pdbx_strand_id
1 'polypeptide(L)'
;MGFDLRSLEKEMQEVQSEVRAAESAYKKYILDLSLPINEAKFLFSIGGVSTIPAGELIGLKGRAKQGKSQFEYVLIAVMLSGVCKGNIKPLQEQYKVLLFDTEQSQASLKKCCQRALKYAGLPTDKNDDRFIPFFLRPVSIKERRTTIEDAIREEKPDIVFIDGVRDLLQDFNNLEQSNELIQWLLSLTSEYACTIVSVLHQNNQRRWKHERTFRYRTT
;
A
#
# COMPACT_ATOMS: atom_id res chain seq x y z
N MET A 1 29.39 52.44 -7.52
CA MET A 1 28.41 51.43 -7.08
C MET A 1 28.70 51.15 -5.61
N GLY A 2 27.93 51.75 -4.70
CA GLY A 2 28.12 51.53 -3.26
C GLY A 2 27.57 50.16 -2.90
N PHE A 3 28.41 49.30 -2.34
CA PHE A 3 27.99 48.03 -1.76
C PHE A 3 27.11 48.32 -0.54
N ASP A 4 25.85 47.87 -0.57
CA ASP A 4 24.93 48.01 0.55
C ASP A 4 25.29 46.96 1.62
N LEU A 5 26.06 47.37 2.63
CA LEU A 5 26.46 46.51 3.73
C LEU A 5 25.26 45.95 4.50
N ARG A 6 24.13 46.67 4.54
CA ARG A 6 22.95 46.28 5.34
C ARG A 6 22.17 45.15 4.69
N SER A 7 22.16 45.07 3.35
CA SER A 7 21.54 43.94 2.66
C SER A 7 22.34 42.65 2.87
N LEU A 8 23.67 42.74 2.84
CA LEU A 8 24.58 41.62 3.11
C LEU A 8 24.48 41.12 4.56
N GLU A 9 24.38 42.02 5.53
CA GLU A 9 24.18 41.67 6.95
C GLU A 9 22.84 40.95 7.17
N LYS A 10 21.79 41.40 6.48
CA LYS A 10 20.46 40.79 6.55
C LYS A 10 20.43 39.40 5.90
N GLU A 11 21.02 39.25 4.72
CA GLU A 11 21.18 37.95 4.05
C GLU A 11 22.00 36.97 4.91
N MET A 12 23.09 37.44 5.54
CA MET A 12 23.86 36.61 6.48
C MET A 12 23.04 36.16 7.69
N GLN A 13 22.21 37.04 8.27
CA GLN A 13 21.34 36.67 9.39
C GLN A 13 20.25 35.68 8.98
N GLU A 14 19.64 35.86 7.81
CA GLU A 14 18.63 34.93 7.27
C GLU A 14 19.24 33.55 7.04
N VAL A 15 20.40 33.46 6.38
CA VAL A 15 21.13 32.20 6.16
C VAL A 15 21.52 31.54 7.48
N GLN A 16 22.01 32.31 8.47
CA GLN A 16 22.33 31.77 9.79
C GLN A 16 21.09 31.23 10.53
N SER A 17 19.93 31.88 10.35
CA SER A 17 18.67 31.44 10.93
C SER A 17 18.16 30.14 10.30
N GLU A 18 18.27 30.00 8.97
CA GLU A 18 17.92 28.79 8.24
C GLU A 18 18.82 27.60 8.59
N VAL A 19 20.14 27.84 8.70
CA VAL A 19 21.10 26.80 9.13
C VAL A 19 20.78 26.32 10.54
N ARG A 20 20.49 27.21 11.50
CA ARG A 20 20.08 26.82 12.87
C ARG A 20 18.73 26.09 12.90
N ALA A 21 17.78 26.49 12.06
CA ALA A 21 16.51 25.80 11.93
C ALA A 21 16.69 24.38 11.36
N ALA A 22 17.59 24.21 10.39
CA ALA A 22 17.96 22.90 9.84
C ALA A 22 18.71 22.01 10.86
N GLU A 23 19.63 22.59 11.64
CA GLU A 23 20.31 21.92 12.77
C GLU A 23 19.33 21.49 13.89
N SER A 24 18.17 22.13 13.99
CA SER A 24 17.09 21.71 14.90
C SER A 24 16.17 20.66 14.27
N ALA A 25 15.97 20.72 12.95
CA ALA A 25 15.00 19.89 12.24
C ALA A 25 15.33 18.40 12.28
N TYR A 26 16.61 17.99 12.33
CA TYR A 26 16.96 16.57 12.38
C TYR A 26 16.63 15.93 13.73
N LYS A 27 16.57 16.72 14.81
CA LYS A 27 16.32 16.20 16.17
C LYS A 27 14.95 15.53 16.31
N LYS A 28 13.97 15.91 15.49
CA LYS A 28 12.65 15.26 15.44
C LYS A 28 12.69 13.82 14.92
N TYR A 29 13.79 13.41 14.28
CA TYR A 29 14.01 12.05 13.78
C TYR A 29 14.88 11.21 14.73
N ILE A 30 15.33 11.76 15.86
CA ILE A 30 16.03 10.99 16.87
C ILE A 30 15.01 10.07 17.55
N LEU A 31 15.23 8.76 17.45
CA LEU A 31 14.42 7.76 18.14
C LEU A 31 14.66 7.87 19.65
N ASP A 32 13.60 8.14 20.42
CA ASP A 32 13.65 8.13 21.87
C ASP A 32 13.57 6.70 22.40
N LEU A 33 14.74 6.15 22.77
CA LEU A 33 14.88 4.79 23.30
C LEU A 33 14.27 4.60 24.69
N SER A 34 13.85 5.68 25.37
CA SER A 34 13.19 5.59 26.67
C SER A 34 11.69 5.28 26.57
N LEU A 35 11.10 5.46 25.38
CA LEU A 35 9.70 5.12 25.13
C LEU A 35 9.51 3.60 25.07
N PRO A 36 8.37 3.07 25.56
CA PRO A 36 8.09 1.64 25.50
C PRO A 36 8.02 1.15 24.04
N ILE A 37 8.48 -0.08 23.82
CA ILE A 37 8.35 -0.75 22.53
C ILE A 37 6.85 -0.93 22.24
N ASN A 38 6.36 -0.30 21.18
CA ASN A 38 5.05 -0.61 20.66
C ASN A 38 5.17 -1.93 19.86
N GLU A 39 4.70 -3.04 20.43
CA GLU A 39 4.72 -4.32 19.71
C GLU A 39 3.96 -4.20 18.39
N ALA A 40 4.54 -4.77 17.32
CA ALA A 40 3.92 -4.75 16.01
C ALA A 40 2.52 -5.39 16.10
N LYS A 41 1.48 -4.60 15.85
CA LYS A 41 0.13 -5.13 15.67
C LYS A 41 0.06 -5.82 14.33
N PHE A 42 -0.68 -6.92 14.25
CA PHE A 42 -0.89 -7.67 13.01
C PHE A 42 -2.37 -7.69 12.67
N LEU A 43 -2.70 -7.70 11.38
CA LEU A 43 -4.08 -7.70 10.91
C LEU A 43 -4.64 -9.12 10.81
N PHE A 44 -3.79 -10.13 10.61
CA PHE A 44 -4.22 -11.53 10.50
C PHE A 44 -3.33 -12.49 11.28
N SER A 45 -3.87 -13.67 11.59
CA SER A 45 -3.13 -14.90 11.82
C SER A 45 -3.47 -15.88 10.70
N ILE A 46 -2.46 -16.34 9.96
CA ILE A 46 -2.62 -17.31 8.87
C ILE A 46 -1.86 -18.58 9.25
N GLY A 47 -2.58 -19.69 9.43
CA GLY A 47 -1.96 -20.96 9.85
C GLY A 47 -1.31 -20.88 11.23
N GLY A 48 -1.80 -20.03 12.13
CA GLY A 48 -1.23 -19.81 13.47
C GLY A 48 -0.09 -18.79 13.53
N VAL A 49 0.30 -18.20 12.39
CA VAL A 49 1.38 -17.21 12.33
C VAL A 49 0.81 -15.81 12.14
N SER A 50 1.16 -14.87 13.02
CA SER A 50 0.80 -13.45 12.87
C SER A 50 1.38 -12.91 11.56
N THR A 51 0.51 -12.38 10.71
CA THR A 51 0.80 -12.02 9.31
C THR A 51 0.16 -10.67 8.99
N ILE A 52 0.79 -9.92 8.07
CA ILE A 52 0.41 -8.55 7.69
C ILE A 52 0.50 -7.62 8.91
N PRO A 53 1.68 -7.05 9.20
CA PRO A 53 1.82 -6.01 10.22
C PRO A 53 0.98 -4.77 9.86
N ALA A 54 0.46 -4.12 10.89
CA ALA A 54 -0.30 -2.87 10.81
C ALA A 54 0.64 -1.69 10.50
N GLY A 55 0.21 -0.75 9.67
CA GLY A 55 0.98 0.46 9.34
C GLY A 55 2.11 0.26 8.32
N GLU A 56 2.12 -0.89 7.63
CA GLU A 56 3.21 -1.29 6.74
C GLU A 56 2.76 -1.41 5.28
N LEU A 57 3.73 -1.35 4.36
CA LEU A 57 3.53 -1.65 2.94
C LEU A 57 3.81 -3.13 2.66
N ILE A 58 2.79 -3.84 2.19
CA ILE A 58 2.82 -5.29 1.96
C ILE A 58 2.71 -5.60 0.47
N GLY A 59 3.65 -6.39 -0.06
CA GLY A 59 3.62 -6.86 -1.44
C GLY A 59 3.07 -8.29 -1.57
N LEU A 60 1.90 -8.46 -2.20
CA LEU A 60 1.41 -9.77 -2.64
C LEU A 60 2.01 -10.13 -4.00
N LYS A 61 3.01 -11.02 -3.97
CA LYS A 61 3.75 -11.44 -5.17
C LYS A 61 3.27 -12.80 -5.69
N GLY A 62 3.08 -12.88 -7.00
CA GLY A 62 2.75 -14.12 -7.71
C GLY A 62 2.70 -13.91 -9.21
N ARG A 63 2.78 -14.99 -10.00
CA ARG A 63 2.70 -14.88 -11.47
C ARG A 63 1.35 -14.32 -11.89
N ALA A 64 1.29 -13.75 -13.10
CA ALA A 64 0.03 -13.28 -13.67
C ALA A 64 -1.01 -14.41 -13.70
N LYS A 65 -2.28 -14.06 -13.39
CA LYS A 65 -3.43 -14.98 -13.38
C LYS A 65 -3.38 -16.14 -12.38
N GLN A 66 -2.53 -16.06 -11.34
CA GLN A 66 -2.43 -17.09 -10.28
C GLN A 66 -3.36 -16.84 -9.07
N GLY A 67 -4.42 -16.05 -9.22
CA GLY A 67 -5.41 -15.85 -8.15
C GLY A 67 -5.02 -14.86 -7.05
N LYS A 68 -4.10 -13.92 -7.30
CA LYS A 68 -3.72 -12.87 -6.32
C LYS A 68 -4.92 -12.02 -5.89
N SER A 69 -5.65 -11.45 -6.85
CA SER A 69 -6.88 -10.71 -6.58
C SER A 69 -7.91 -11.59 -5.86
N GLN A 70 -8.00 -12.88 -6.19
CA GLN A 70 -8.92 -13.79 -5.50
C GLN A 70 -8.53 -14.00 -4.03
N PHE A 71 -7.24 -14.11 -3.73
CA PHE A 71 -6.74 -14.19 -2.36
C PHE A 71 -7.01 -12.91 -1.58
N GLU A 72 -6.81 -11.75 -2.22
CA GLU A 72 -7.18 -10.45 -1.68
C GLU A 72 -8.66 -10.37 -1.31
N TYR A 73 -9.58 -10.76 -2.19
CA TYR A 73 -11.02 -10.79 -1.87
C TYR A 73 -11.35 -11.75 -0.71
N VAL A 74 -10.58 -12.83 -0.54
CA VAL A 74 -10.73 -13.71 0.64
C VAL A 74 -10.31 -12.99 1.91
N LEU A 75 -9.17 -12.28 1.90
CA LEU A 75 -8.71 -11.49 3.05
C LEU A 75 -9.75 -10.42 3.43
N ILE A 76 -10.25 -9.66 2.45
CA ILE A 76 -11.32 -8.67 2.63
C ILE A 76 -12.54 -9.33 3.28
N ALA A 77 -13.01 -10.45 2.75
CA ALA A 77 -14.18 -11.12 3.28
C ALA A 77 -13.98 -11.64 4.72
N VAL A 78 -12.79 -12.16 5.05
CA VAL A 78 -12.45 -12.57 6.42
C VAL A 78 -12.52 -11.38 7.37
N MET A 79 -11.89 -10.25 7.02
CA MET A 79 -11.91 -9.01 7.80
C MET A 79 -13.35 -8.55 8.06
N LEU A 80 -14.16 -8.44 7.01
CA LEU A 80 -15.54 -7.94 7.13
C LEU A 80 -16.44 -8.87 7.93
N SER A 81 -16.14 -10.18 7.92
CA SER A 81 -16.88 -11.17 8.70
C SER A 81 -16.54 -11.17 10.20
N GLY A 82 -15.37 -10.65 10.58
CA GLY A 82 -14.87 -10.70 11.97
C GLY A 82 -14.60 -12.11 12.51
N VAL A 83 -14.72 -13.15 11.68
CA VAL A 83 -14.56 -14.55 12.09
C VAL A 83 -13.53 -15.28 11.24
N CYS A 84 -12.93 -16.33 11.80
CA CYS A 84 -11.98 -17.16 11.08
C CYS A 84 -12.64 -17.88 9.89
N LYS A 85 -11.95 -17.93 8.75
CA LYS A 85 -12.34 -18.73 7.58
C LYS A 85 -11.17 -19.67 7.22
N GLY A 86 -11.35 -20.95 7.46
CA GLY A 86 -10.26 -21.93 7.33
C GLY A 86 -9.12 -21.63 8.29
N ASN A 87 -7.92 -21.37 7.75
CA ASN A 87 -6.73 -21.03 8.55
C ASN A 87 -6.45 -19.52 8.59
N ILE A 88 -7.35 -18.67 8.10
CA ILE A 88 -7.19 -17.21 8.06
C ILE A 88 -8.07 -16.62 9.16
N LYS A 89 -7.45 -16.05 10.19
CA LYS A 89 -8.11 -15.43 11.33
C LYS A 89 -7.84 -13.92 11.35
N PRO A 90 -8.88 -13.07 11.43
CA PRO A 90 -8.69 -11.64 11.70
C PRO A 90 -8.26 -11.44 13.17
N LEU A 91 -7.38 -10.48 13.41
CA LEU A 91 -6.87 -10.16 14.76
C LEU A 91 -7.49 -8.88 15.36
N GLN A 92 -8.39 -8.22 14.64
CA GLN A 92 -9.19 -7.09 15.11
C GLN A 92 -10.68 -7.45 15.00
N GLU A 93 -11.51 -6.82 15.82
CA GLU A 93 -12.96 -7.05 15.80
C GLU A 93 -13.63 -6.46 14.56
N GLN A 94 -13.16 -5.30 14.12
CA GLN A 94 -13.68 -4.56 12.97
C GLN A 94 -12.53 -3.96 12.18
N TYR A 95 -12.78 -3.79 10.88
CA TYR A 95 -11.86 -3.20 9.92
C TYR A 95 -12.62 -2.23 9.05
N LYS A 96 -11.98 -1.13 8.68
CA LYS A 96 -12.37 -0.32 7.53
C LYS A 96 -11.40 -0.56 6.38
N VAL A 97 -11.96 -0.99 5.25
CA VAL A 97 -11.23 -1.52 4.10
C VAL A 97 -11.53 -0.68 2.86
N LEU A 98 -10.48 -0.12 2.25
CA LEU A 98 -10.57 0.44 0.90
C LEU A 98 -10.00 -0.53 -0.12
N LEU A 99 -10.63 -0.61 -1.29
CA LEU A 99 -10.14 -1.37 -2.43
C LEU A 99 -10.05 -0.46 -3.65
N PHE A 100 -8.86 -0.28 -4.21
CA PHE A 100 -8.65 0.46 -5.45
C PHE A 100 -8.28 -0.52 -6.57
N ASP A 101 -9.19 -0.72 -7.53
CA ASP A 101 -8.99 -1.64 -8.65
C ASP A 101 -8.81 -0.87 -9.96
N THR A 102 -7.67 -1.10 -10.64
CA THR A 102 -7.38 -0.51 -11.95
C THR A 102 -7.48 -1.52 -13.10
N GLU A 103 -7.54 -2.81 -12.80
CA GLU A 103 -7.40 -3.89 -13.80
C GLU A 103 -8.74 -4.39 -14.35
N GLN A 104 -9.76 -4.52 -13.50
CA GLN A 104 -11.00 -5.22 -13.83
C GLN A 104 -12.01 -4.30 -14.54
N SER A 105 -13.00 -4.87 -15.21
CA SER A 105 -14.16 -4.09 -15.67
C SER A 105 -15.08 -3.78 -14.50
N GLN A 106 -15.91 -2.74 -14.59
CA GLN A 106 -16.88 -2.40 -13.55
C GLN A 106 -17.79 -3.59 -13.17
N ALA A 107 -18.24 -4.36 -14.18
CA ALA A 107 -19.08 -5.54 -13.95
C ALA A 107 -18.33 -6.67 -13.23
N SER A 108 -17.04 -6.88 -13.56
CA SER A 108 -16.21 -7.88 -12.89
C SER A 108 -15.92 -7.48 -11.45
N LEU A 109 -15.49 -6.25 -11.22
CA LEU A 109 -15.24 -5.70 -9.88
C LEU A 109 -16.50 -5.82 -9.01
N LYS A 110 -17.66 -5.40 -9.51
CA LYS A 110 -18.94 -5.54 -8.80
C LYS A 110 -19.21 -6.98 -8.38
N LYS A 111 -19.04 -7.96 -9.30
CA LYS A 111 -19.23 -9.38 -8.99
C LYS A 111 -18.22 -9.89 -7.97
N CYS A 112 -16.97 -9.45 -8.03
CA CYS A 112 -15.95 -9.80 -7.04
C CYS A 112 -16.31 -9.28 -5.65
N CYS A 113 -16.65 -8.00 -5.52
CA CYS A 113 -17.10 -7.38 -4.28
C CYS A 113 -18.33 -8.08 -3.70
N GLN A 114 -19.35 -8.35 -4.53
CA GLN A 114 -20.54 -9.09 -4.10
C GLN A 114 -20.22 -10.50 -3.59
N ARG A 115 -19.24 -11.19 -4.18
CA ARG A 115 -18.78 -12.49 -3.66
C ARG A 115 -18.06 -12.36 -2.33
N ALA A 116 -17.22 -11.34 -2.16
CA ALA A 116 -16.55 -11.08 -0.88
C ALA A 116 -17.57 -10.79 0.22
N LEU A 117 -18.54 -9.90 -0.03
CA LEU A 117 -19.65 -9.60 0.89
C LEU A 117 -20.47 -10.85 1.22
N LYS A 118 -20.85 -11.65 0.20
CA LYS A 118 -21.56 -12.91 0.41
C LYS A 118 -20.77 -13.88 1.30
N TYR A 119 -19.46 -14.00 1.08
CA TYR A 119 -18.59 -14.86 1.88
C TYR A 119 -18.42 -14.35 3.32
N ALA A 120 -18.52 -13.04 3.51
CA ALA A 120 -18.54 -12.39 4.81
C ALA A 120 -19.90 -12.50 5.53
N GLY A 121 -20.96 -12.96 4.85
CA GLY A 121 -22.31 -13.02 5.40
C GLY A 121 -23.05 -11.67 5.37
N LEU A 122 -22.63 -10.75 4.50
CA LEU A 122 -23.17 -9.40 4.38
C LEU A 122 -24.09 -9.24 3.16
N PRO A 123 -25.00 -8.25 3.16
CA PRO A 123 -25.84 -7.92 2.01
C PRO A 123 -25.01 -7.62 0.76
N THR A 124 -25.48 -8.06 -0.41
CA THR A 124 -24.76 -7.92 -1.70
C THR A 124 -25.40 -6.91 -2.66
N ASP A 125 -26.51 -6.31 -2.24
CA ASP A 125 -27.35 -5.39 -3.00
C ASP A 125 -27.20 -3.93 -2.54
N LYS A 126 -26.43 -3.70 -1.48
CA LYS A 126 -26.08 -2.37 -0.94
C LYS A 126 -24.61 -2.31 -0.55
N ASN A 127 -24.11 -1.08 -0.37
CA ASN A 127 -22.77 -0.85 0.17
C ASN A 127 -22.74 -1.13 1.68
N ASP A 128 -21.57 -1.49 2.19
CA ASP A 128 -21.26 -1.60 3.62
C ASP A 128 -20.27 -0.48 3.97
N ASP A 129 -20.54 0.29 5.03
CA ASP A 129 -19.72 1.46 5.39
C ASP A 129 -18.27 1.09 5.76
N ARG A 130 -18.01 -0.19 6.06
CA ARG A 130 -16.67 -0.72 6.35
C ARG A 130 -15.92 -1.15 5.10
N PHE A 131 -16.56 -1.23 3.93
CA PHE A 131 -15.93 -1.68 2.69
C PHE A 131 -16.25 -0.76 1.51
N ILE A 132 -15.25 -0.04 1.04
CA ILE A 132 -15.40 0.97 -0.01
C ILE A 132 -14.53 0.60 -1.23
N PRO A 133 -15.12 -0.05 -2.25
CA PRO A 133 -14.43 -0.36 -3.50
C PRO A 133 -14.49 0.82 -4.49
N PHE A 134 -13.35 1.12 -5.11
CA PHE A 134 -13.15 2.16 -6.11
C PHE A 134 -12.81 1.54 -7.47
N PHE A 135 -13.56 1.95 -8.49
CA PHE A 135 -13.32 1.54 -9.88
C PHE A 135 -12.45 2.58 -10.58
N LEU A 136 -11.14 2.30 -10.68
CA LEU A 136 -10.15 3.27 -11.17
C LEU A 136 -9.60 2.97 -12.57
N ARG A 137 -10.08 1.92 -13.23
CA ARG A 137 -9.67 1.59 -14.60
C ARG A 137 -9.82 2.75 -15.61
N PRO A 138 -10.91 3.55 -15.62
CA PRO A 138 -11.10 4.59 -16.65
C PRO A 138 -10.38 5.91 -16.35
N VAL A 139 -9.87 6.09 -15.13
CA VAL A 139 -9.26 7.37 -14.70
C VAL A 139 -7.77 7.45 -15.05
N SER A 140 -7.25 8.68 -15.10
CA SER A 140 -5.83 8.95 -15.39
C SER A 140 -4.92 8.58 -14.21
N ILE A 141 -3.62 8.35 -14.44
CA ILE A 141 -2.66 8.04 -13.35
C ILE A 141 -2.65 9.11 -12.27
N LYS A 142 -2.68 10.39 -12.66
CA LYS A 142 -2.74 11.52 -11.71
C LYS A 142 -4.00 11.43 -10.85
N GLU A 143 -5.14 11.25 -11.48
CA GLU A 143 -6.44 11.13 -10.79
C GLU A 143 -6.48 9.90 -9.88
N ARG A 144 -5.90 8.75 -10.29
CA ARG A 144 -5.76 7.57 -9.42
C ARG A 144 -5.04 7.90 -8.12
N ARG A 145 -3.87 8.55 -8.21
CA ARG A 145 -3.07 8.91 -7.03
C ARG A 145 -3.82 9.88 -6.12
N THR A 146 -4.42 10.92 -6.69
CA THR A 146 -5.24 11.87 -5.93
C THR A 146 -6.43 11.20 -5.25
N THR A 147 -7.20 10.36 -5.96
CA THR A 147 -8.32 9.62 -5.37
C THR A 147 -7.89 8.69 -4.24
N ILE A 148 -6.76 7.98 -4.40
CA ILE A 148 -6.23 7.09 -3.35
C ILE A 148 -5.88 7.90 -2.10
N GLU A 149 -5.12 8.98 -2.25
CA GLU A 149 -4.68 9.82 -1.13
C GLU A 149 -5.85 10.50 -0.41
N ASP A 150 -6.78 11.11 -1.17
CA ASP A 150 -7.96 11.77 -0.61
C ASP A 150 -8.84 10.77 0.16
N ALA A 151 -9.11 9.60 -0.42
CA ALA A 151 -9.93 8.58 0.23
C ALA A 151 -9.25 8.00 1.49
N ILE A 152 -7.92 7.79 1.49
CA ILE A 152 -7.21 7.35 2.70
C ILE A 152 -7.30 8.41 3.80
N ARG A 153 -7.10 9.69 3.45
CA ARG A 153 -7.17 10.81 4.39
C ARG A 153 -8.56 10.96 5.02
N GLU A 154 -9.61 10.86 4.21
CA GLU A 154 -10.99 11.10 4.63
C GLU A 154 -11.58 9.89 5.34
N GLU A 155 -11.40 8.70 4.77
CA GLU A 155 -12.01 7.49 5.30
C GLU A 155 -11.24 6.89 6.47
N LYS A 156 -9.94 7.19 6.61
CA LYS A 156 -9.06 6.69 7.68
C LYS A 156 -9.13 5.17 7.84
N PRO A 157 -8.80 4.40 6.78
CA PRO A 157 -8.94 2.95 6.80
C PRO A 157 -7.86 2.27 7.65
N ASP A 158 -8.16 1.08 8.17
CA ASP A 158 -7.15 0.20 8.76
C ASP A 158 -6.25 -0.39 7.66
N ILE A 159 -6.85 -0.71 6.51
CA ILE A 159 -6.16 -1.36 5.40
C ILE A 159 -6.68 -0.91 4.03
N VAL A 160 -5.76 -0.81 3.09
CA VAL A 160 -5.99 -0.44 1.71
C VAL A 160 -5.46 -1.54 0.80
N PHE A 161 -6.28 -2.00 -0.13
CA PHE A 161 -5.86 -2.88 -1.20
C PHE A 161 -5.74 -2.10 -2.51
N ILE A 162 -4.62 -2.29 -3.22
CA ILE A 162 -4.38 -1.71 -4.54
C ILE A 162 -4.14 -2.86 -5.54
N ASP A 163 -5.19 -3.24 -6.27
CA ASP A 163 -5.11 -4.22 -7.35
C ASP A 163 -4.76 -3.51 -8.66
N GLY A 164 -3.48 -3.63 -9.04
CA GLY A 164 -2.92 -2.94 -10.20
C GLY A 164 -2.02 -1.74 -9.86
N VAL A 165 -1.19 -1.83 -8.80
CA VAL A 165 -0.23 -0.77 -8.41
C VAL A 165 0.67 -0.27 -9.55
N ARG A 166 0.95 -1.14 -10.53
CA ARG A 166 1.72 -0.78 -11.74
C ARG A 166 1.04 0.33 -12.53
N ASP A 167 -0.28 0.34 -12.55
CA ASP A 167 -1.09 1.32 -13.28
C ASP A 167 -1.10 2.70 -12.59
N LEU A 168 -0.35 2.86 -11.50
CA LEU A 168 -0.02 4.14 -10.87
C LEU A 168 1.28 4.75 -11.43
N LEU A 169 1.92 4.12 -12.41
CA LEU A 169 3.14 4.56 -13.08
C LEU A 169 2.90 4.88 -14.54
N GLN A 170 3.58 5.92 -15.05
CA GLN A 170 3.59 6.22 -16.47
C GLN A 170 4.49 5.23 -17.22
N ASP A 171 5.71 5.01 -16.71
CA ASP A 171 6.60 3.95 -17.18
C ASP A 171 7.07 3.08 -16.02
N PHE A 172 6.54 1.87 -15.94
CA PHE A 172 6.88 0.90 -14.91
C PHE A 172 8.31 0.33 -15.02
N ASN A 173 9.00 0.50 -16.15
CA ASN A 173 10.40 0.10 -16.29
C ASN A 173 11.37 1.20 -15.83
N ASN A 174 10.85 2.40 -15.56
CA ASN A 174 11.65 3.49 -15.01
C ASN A 174 11.85 3.24 -13.50
N LEU A 175 13.11 3.03 -13.11
CA LEU A 175 13.49 2.74 -11.72
C LEU A 175 13.21 3.93 -10.79
N GLU A 176 13.42 5.15 -11.27
CA GLU A 176 13.16 6.38 -10.52
C GLU A 176 11.67 6.53 -10.22
N GLN A 177 10.80 6.42 -11.21
CA GLN A 177 9.34 6.46 -11.01
C GLN A 177 8.86 5.32 -10.09
N SER A 178 9.45 4.13 -10.20
CA SER A 178 9.13 3.00 -9.33
C SER A 178 9.51 3.29 -7.88
N ASN A 179 10.69 3.87 -7.64
CA ASN A 179 11.13 4.27 -6.31
C ASN A 179 10.24 5.39 -5.74
N GLU A 180 9.90 6.40 -6.55
CA GLU A 180 8.98 7.49 -6.15
C GLU A 180 7.62 6.94 -5.72
N LEU A 181 7.07 5.97 -6.46
CA LEU A 181 5.80 5.35 -6.08
C LEU A 181 5.90 4.62 -4.75
N ILE A 182 6.97 3.85 -4.53
CA ILE A 182 7.15 3.15 -3.25
C ILE A 182 7.31 4.15 -2.10
N GLN A 183 8.08 5.23 -2.28
CA GLN A 183 8.21 6.29 -1.28
C GLN A 183 6.87 6.97 -0.98
N TRP A 184 6.07 7.25 -2.01
CA TRP A 184 4.73 7.80 -1.85
C TRP A 184 3.79 6.84 -1.11
N LEU A 185 3.81 5.54 -1.42
CA LEU A 185 3.01 4.55 -0.68
C LEU A 185 3.45 4.47 0.79
N LEU A 186 4.76 4.49 1.08
CA LEU A 186 5.28 4.50 2.44
C LEU A 186 4.94 5.80 3.20
N SER A 187 4.89 6.95 2.51
CA SER A 187 4.45 8.19 3.16
C SER A 187 2.98 8.10 3.56
N LEU A 188 2.12 7.47 2.74
CA LEU A 188 0.71 7.25 3.10
C LEU A 188 0.54 6.33 4.32
N THR A 189 1.31 5.23 4.41
CA THR A 189 1.25 4.35 5.59
C THR A 189 1.72 5.07 6.86
N SER A 190 2.76 5.91 6.75
CA SER A 190 3.31 6.70 7.85
C SER A 190 2.37 7.83 8.30
N GLU A 191 1.80 8.58 7.36
CA GLU A 191 0.96 9.74 7.64
C GLU A 191 -0.42 9.35 8.17
N TYR A 192 -1.01 8.30 7.61
CA TYR A 192 -2.39 7.89 7.91
C TYR A 192 -2.50 6.63 8.76
N ALA A 193 -1.36 6.05 9.18
CA ALA A 193 -1.28 4.84 10.00
C ALA A 193 -2.08 3.63 9.44
N CYS A 194 -2.27 3.57 8.12
CA CYS A 194 -2.95 2.47 7.44
C CYS A 194 -1.96 1.43 6.90
N THR A 195 -2.40 0.19 6.74
CA THR A 195 -1.64 -0.83 5.99
C THR A 195 -2.00 -0.77 4.52
N ILE A 196 -1.01 -0.76 3.63
CA ILE A 196 -1.25 -0.87 2.18
C ILE A 196 -0.84 -2.26 1.71
N VAL A 197 -1.75 -2.98 1.08
CA VAL A 197 -1.48 -4.26 0.43
C VAL A 197 -1.59 -4.06 -1.07
N SER A 198 -0.50 -4.39 -1.77
CA SER A 198 -0.39 -4.17 -3.20
C SER A 198 -0.08 -5.47 -3.93
N VAL A 199 -0.79 -5.72 -5.02
CA VAL A 199 -0.57 -6.87 -5.89
C VAL A 199 0.56 -6.57 -6.88
N LEU A 200 1.71 -7.23 -6.70
CA LEU A 200 2.87 -7.08 -7.58
C LEU A 200 2.85 -8.16 -8.69
N HIS A 201 2.78 -7.72 -9.95
CA HIS A 201 3.02 -8.61 -11.10
C HIS A 201 4.50 -8.72 -11.40
N GLN A 202 4.97 -9.94 -11.72
CA GLN A 202 6.34 -10.12 -12.20
C GLN A 202 6.49 -9.56 -13.61
N ASN A 203 7.59 -8.83 -13.84
CA ASN A 203 8.10 -8.61 -15.18
C ASN A 203 8.56 -9.96 -15.77
N ASN A 204 8.10 -10.30 -16.98
CA ASN A 204 8.52 -11.52 -17.68
C ASN A 204 9.81 -11.30 -18.49
N GLN A 205 10.44 -10.13 -18.41
CA GLN A 205 11.67 -9.83 -19.13
C GLN A 205 12.88 -10.48 -18.43
N ARG A 206 13.46 -11.47 -19.12
CA ARG A 206 14.71 -12.19 -18.84
C ARG A 206 14.67 -13.24 -17.72
N ARG A 207 13.96 -14.34 -17.97
CA ARG A 207 14.46 -15.64 -17.49
C ARG A 207 15.65 -16.03 -18.38
N TRP A 208 16.86 -15.77 -17.90
CA TRP A 208 18.10 -16.12 -18.59
C TRP A 208 18.09 -17.60 -19.01
N LYS A 209 18.34 -17.84 -20.29
CA LYS A 209 18.65 -19.15 -20.86
C LYS A 209 19.99 -19.63 -20.27
N HIS A 210 20.04 -20.20 -19.07
CA HIS A 210 21.23 -20.94 -18.60
C HIS A 210 20.94 -22.15 -17.68
N GLU A 211 19.68 -22.49 -17.39
CA GLU A 211 19.34 -23.70 -16.62
C GLU A 211 18.70 -24.83 -17.46
N ARG A 212 19.21 -25.07 -18.67
CA ARG A 212 18.91 -26.30 -19.42
C ARG A 212 20.18 -26.96 -19.96
N THR A 213 21.13 -27.24 -19.08
CA THR A 213 22.19 -28.21 -19.40
C THR A 213 22.76 -28.88 -18.15
N PHE A 214 21.92 -29.43 -17.27
CA PHE A 214 22.38 -30.46 -16.33
C PHE A 214 21.21 -31.26 -15.80
N ARG A 215 20.75 -32.24 -16.59
CA ARG A 215 20.12 -33.48 -16.11
C ARG A 215 19.87 -34.41 -17.28
N TYR A 216 20.58 -35.54 -17.24
CA TYR A 216 20.34 -36.87 -17.82
C TYR A 216 21.55 -37.44 -18.56
N ARG A 217 22.51 -37.94 -17.76
CA ARG A 217 23.33 -39.12 -18.08
C ARG A 217 23.60 -39.86 -16.76
N THR A 218 22.70 -40.77 -16.41
CA THR A 218 22.95 -41.96 -15.57
C THR A 218 21.64 -42.75 -15.45
N THR A 219 21.40 -43.66 -16.37
CA THR A 219 21.24 -45.12 -16.21
C THR A 219 20.78 -45.70 -17.53
#